data_AF-A0A2A4ISY5-F1
#
_entry.id   AF-A0A2A4ISY5-F1
#
_cell.length_a   1.000
_cell.length_b   1.000
_cell.length_c   1.000
_cell.angle_alpha   90.00
_cell.angle_beta   90.00
_cell.angle_gamma   90.00
#
_symmetry.space_group_name_H-M   'P 1'
#
loop_
_entity.id
_entity.type
_entity.pdbx_description
1 polymer ?
#
loop_
_entity_poly.entity_id
_entity_poly.type
_entity_poly.pdbx_seq_one_letter_code
_entity_poly.pdbx_strand_id
1 'polypeptide(L)'
;TCATELGACAVSCKTDPEARLIEVRALARGFRPTADCLATTEFDTTNPLSRPPVITYALYVSLIALLIIQLVLAVVAAGLAILNATRNPTEPIFGLPGCLYTNVATIFVGVLVMLMFGIYWLSSGLNEHLALSYVALGIYTAASGLGFSYWLLIVALCCSLTNVVLLQVRAYLLERDPPPPTIKVENHSDGTIFLY
;
A
#
# COMPACT_ATOMS: atom_id res chain seq x y z
N THR A 1 -17.00 -9.84 3.65
CA THR A 1 -17.08 -11.11 4.38
C THR A 1 -16.23 -12.14 3.69
N CYS A 2 -15.58 -13.03 4.44
CA CYS A 2 -14.71 -14.06 3.88
C CYS A 2 -15.14 -15.44 4.38
N ALA A 3 -15.29 -16.38 3.45
CA ALA A 3 -15.49 -17.81 3.74
C ALA A 3 -14.12 -18.50 3.59
N THR A 4 -13.46 -18.76 4.72
CA THR A 4 -12.10 -19.32 4.76
C THR A 4 -12.03 -20.72 4.15
N GLU A 5 -13.08 -21.52 4.32
CA GLU A 5 -13.21 -22.88 3.79
C GLU A 5 -13.17 -22.96 2.26
N LEU A 6 -13.64 -21.91 1.57
CA LEU A 6 -13.63 -21.80 0.11
C LEU A 6 -12.54 -20.86 -0.39
N GLY A 7 -11.74 -20.28 0.52
CA GLY A 7 -10.71 -19.31 0.19
C GLY A 7 -11.26 -18.08 -0.55
N ALA A 8 -12.49 -17.65 -0.28
CA ALA A 8 -13.18 -16.61 -1.04
C ALA A 8 -13.70 -15.47 -0.15
N CYS A 9 -13.59 -14.24 -0.65
CA CYS A 9 -14.06 -13.03 -0.02
C CYS A 9 -14.89 -12.19 -1.00
N ALA A 10 -16.02 -11.66 -0.54
CA ALA A 10 -16.79 -10.67 -1.28
C ALA A 10 -17.45 -9.66 -0.35
N VAL A 11 -17.87 -8.52 -0.91
CA VAL A 11 -18.63 -7.51 -0.17
C VAL A 11 -20.12 -7.83 -0.32
N SER A 12 -20.73 -8.14 0.82
CA SER A 12 -22.16 -8.39 0.95
C SER A 12 -22.80 -7.25 1.72
N CYS A 13 -23.97 -6.79 1.24
CA CYS A 13 -24.79 -5.76 1.86
C CYS A 13 -25.79 -6.29 2.89
N LYS A 14 -25.89 -7.61 3.08
CA LYS A 14 -26.82 -8.24 4.02
C LYS A 14 -26.50 -7.80 5.45
N THR A 15 -27.53 -7.59 6.27
CA THR A 15 -27.39 -7.16 7.67
C THR A 15 -26.92 -8.28 8.58
N ASP A 16 -27.40 -9.50 8.34
CA ASP A 16 -27.10 -10.67 9.17
C ASP A 16 -25.78 -11.37 8.76
N PRO A 17 -24.86 -11.66 9.70
CA PRO A 17 -23.57 -12.26 9.39
C PRO A 17 -23.66 -13.65 8.74
N GLU A 18 -24.63 -14.48 9.10
CA GLU A 18 -24.79 -15.81 8.51
C GLU A 18 -25.25 -15.69 7.06
N ALA A 19 -26.23 -14.82 6.80
CA ALA A 19 -26.68 -14.51 5.45
C ALA A 19 -25.53 -14.02 4.54
N ARG A 20 -24.63 -13.18 5.06
CA ARG A 20 -23.44 -12.72 4.32
C ARG A 20 -22.51 -13.88 3.95
N LEU A 21 -22.33 -14.86 4.83
CA LEU A 21 -21.48 -16.04 4.56
C LEU A 21 -22.11 -16.93 3.50
N ILE A 22 -23.41 -17.19 3.59
CA ILE A 22 -24.13 -18.01 2.59
C ILE A 22 -24.04 -17.35 1.21
N GLU A 23 -24.20 -16.02 1.13
CA GLU A 23 -24.03 -15.27 -0.11
C GLU A 23 -22.62 -15.42 -0.71
N VAL A 24 -21.57 -15.24 0.10
CA VAL A 24 -20.17 -15.42 -0.36
C VAL A 24 -19.93 -16.84 -0.86
N ARG A 25 -20.49 -17.87 -0.18
CA ARG A 25 -20.39 -19.27 -0.61
C ARG A 25 -21.09 -19.51 -1.94
N ALA A 26 -22.26 -18.91 -2.13
CA ALA A 26 -23.01 -19.01 -3.38
C ALA A 26 -22.23 -18.36 -4.53
N LEU A 27 -21.70 -17.15 -4.32
CA LEU A 27 -20.86 -16.44 -5.30
C LEU A 27 -19.59 -17.22 -5.66
N ALA A 28 -18.93 -17.83 -4.67
CA ALA A 28 -17.74 -18.66 -4.90
C ALA A 28 -18.04 -19.91 -5.75
N ARG A 29 -19.28 -20.43 -5.70
CA ARG A 29 -19.76 -21.54 -6.53
C ARG A 29 -20.34 -21.08 -7.87
N GLY A 30 -20.34 -19.78 -8.15
CA GLY A 30 -20.88 -19.20 -9.38
C GLY A 30 -22.39 -18.97 -9.36
N PHE A 31 -23.08 -19.15 -8.24
CA PHE A 31 -24.52 -18.88 -8.13
C PHE A 31 -24.79 -17.38 -7.94
N ARG A 32 -25.89 -16.88 -8.53
CA ARG A 32 -26.33 -15.49 -8.39
C ARG A 32 -27.26 -15.35 -7.17
N PRO A 33 -26.87 -14.60 -6.14
CA PRO A 33 -27.78 -14.28 -5.03
C PRO A 33 -28.80 -13.21 -5.45
N THR A 34 -29.93 -13.16 -4.75
CA THR A 34 -30.92 -12.07 -4.90
C THR A 34 -30.35 -10.73 -4.46
N ALA A 35 -30.77 -9.67 -5.18
CA ALA A 35 -30.31 -8.30 -5.01
C ALA A 35 -30.76 -7.64 -3.69
N ASP A 36 -31.54 -8.30 -2.85
CA ASP A 36 -32.10 -7.61 -1.68
C ASP A 36 -31.09 -7.59 -0.52
N CYS A 37 -30.89 -6.46 0.16
CA CYS A 37 -30.07 -6.43 1.39
C CYS A 37 -30.84 -6.94 2.63
N LEU A 38 -31.84 -7.79 2.43
CA LEU A 38 -32.64 -8.42 3.49
C LEU A 38 -31.89 -9.61 4.11
N ALA A 39 -32.31 -10.05 5.29
CA ALA A 39 -31.66 -11.14 6.02
C ALA A 39 -31.72 -12.51 5.30
N THR A 40 -32.57 -12.68 4.29
CA THR A 40 -32.70 -13.92 3.52
C THR A 40 -31.83 -13.90 2.26
N THR A 41 -31.28 -15.05 1.90
CA THR A 41 -30.53 -15.23 0.65
C THR A 41 -31.23 -16.29 -0.19
N GLU A 42 -31.71 -15.88 -1.36
CA GLU A 42 -32.21 -16.79 -2.39
C GLU A 42 -31.20 -16.82 -3.55
N PHE A 43 -31.13 -17.94 -4.25
CA PHE A 43 -30.11 -18.17 -5.28
C PHE A 43 -30.76 -18.63 -6.57
N ASP A 44 -30.39 -18.01 -7.67
CA ASP A 44 -30.68 -18.54 -9.00
C ASP A 44 -29.60 -19.56 -9.39
N THR A 45 -30.03 -20.81 -9.59
CA THR A 45 -29.18 -21.94 -9.98
C THR A 45 -29.25 -22.23 -11.48
N THR A 46 -30.14 -21.56 -12.21
CA THR A 46 -30.41 -21.84 -13.63
C THR A 46 -29.39 -21.18 -14.57
N ASN A 47 -28.66 -20.16 -14.10
CA ASN A 47 -27.67 -19.41 -14.87
C ASN A 47 -26.38 -19.13 -14.07
N PRO A 48 -25.47 -20.11 -13.95
CA PRO A 48 -24.23 -19.93 -13.20
C PRO A 48 -23.26 -18.97 -13.89
N LEU A 49 -22.55 -18.16 -13.11
CA LEU A 49 -21.45 -17.33 -13.62
C LEU A 49 -20.26 -18.22 -14.01
N SER A 50 -19.78 -18.05 -15.24
CA SER A 50 -18.56 -18.71 -15.71
C SER A 50 -17.30 -18.28 -14.94
N ARG A 51 -17.29 -17.05 -14.40
CA ARG A 51 -16.22 -16.53 -13.55
C ARG A 51 -16.82 -15.98 -12.24
N PRO A 52 -16.50 -16.56 -11.08
CA PRO A 52 -17.07 -16.12 -9.81
C PRO A 52 -16.49 -14.75 -9.39
N PRO A 53 -17.31 -13.78 -8.97
CA PRO A 53 -16.89 -12.44 -8.59
C PRO A 53 -16.39 -12.40 -7.14
N VAL A 54 -15.37 -13.20 -6.84
CA VAL A 54 -14.81 -13.33 -5.50
C VAL A 54 -13.32 -13.03 -5.51
N ILE A 55 -12.84 -12.45 -4.42
CA ILE A 55 -11.42 -12.23 -4.18
C ILE A 55 -10.89 -13.42 -3.39
N THR A 56 -9.75 -13.99 -3.80
CA THR A 56 -9.10 -15.05 -3.03
C THR A 56 -8.71 -14.55 -1.65
N TYR A 57 -9.07 -15.30 -0.60
CA TYR A 57 -8.77 -14.96 0.80
C TYR A 57 -7.26 -14.73 1.04
N ALA A 58 -6.41 -15.56 0.45
CA ALA A 58 -4.95 -15.42 0.56
C ALA A 58 -4.44 -14.09 -0.04
N LEU A 59 -4.98 -13.67 -1.18
CA LEU A 59 -4.66 -12.38 -1.79
C LEU A 59 -5.12 -11.24 -0.88
N TYR A 60 -6.36 -11.31 -0.38
CA TYR A 60 -6.91 -10.29 0.50
C TYR A 60 -6.06 -10.10 1.77
N VAL A 61 -5.69 -11.18 2.45
CA VAL A 61 -4.87 -11.13 3.67
C VAL A 61 -3.46 -10.63 3.36
N SER A 62 -2.83 -11.11 2.28
CA SER A 62 -1.47 -10.68 1.91
C SER A 62 -1.41 -9.20 1.55
N LEU A 63 -2.39 -8.68 0.80
CA LEU A 63 -2.47 -7.24 0.48
C LEU A 63 -2.60 -6.39 1.74
N ILE A 64 -3.46 -6.80 2.70
CA ILE A 64 -3.61 -6.08 3.97
C ILE A 64 -2.31 -6.11 4.78
N ALA A 65 -1.66 -7.27 4.88
CA ALA A 65 -0.41 -7.40 5.62
C ALA A 65 0.69 -6.50 5.04
N LEU A 66 0.84 -6.49 3.70
CA LEU A 66 1.82 -5.66 3.02
C LEU A 66 1.51 -4.16 3.14
N LEU A 67 0.23 -3.77 3.09
CA LEU A 67 -0.19 -2.39 3.34
C LEU A 67 0.14 -1.92 4.76
N ILE A 68 -0.07 -2.79 5.76
CA ILE A 68 0.31 -2.48 7.15
C ILE A 68 1.83 -2.31 7.26
N ILE A 69 2.60 -3.20 6.63
CA ILE A 69 4.07 -3.09 6.60
C ILE A 69 4.50 -1.78 5.94
N GLN A 70 3.91 -1.41 4.79
CA GLN A 70 4.18 -0.15 4.11
C GLN A 70 3.89 1.05 5.01
N LEU A 71 2.76 1.04 5.72
CA LEU A 71 2.37 2.10 6.64
C LEU A 71 3.38 2.24 7.79
N VAL A 72 3.79 1.13 8.40
CA VAL A 72 4.79 1.12 9.48
C VAL A 72 6.12 1.70 8.98
N LEU A 73 6.58 1.28 7.79
CA LEU A 73 7.82 1.81 7.20
C LEU A 73 7.72 3.31 6.92
N ALA A 74 6.58 3.80 6.43
CA ALA A 74 6.34 5.22 6.20
C ALA A 74 6.36 6.04 7.52
N VAL A 75 5.75 5.51 8.58
CA VAL A 75 5.78 6.15 9.92
C VAL A 75 7.20 6.18 10.47
N VAL A 76 7.97 5.10 10.33
CA VAL A 76 9.38 5.07 10.74
C VAL A 76 10.20 6.07 9.93
N ALA A 77 10.00 6.16 8.61
CA ALA A 77 10.67 7.13 7.77
C ALA A 77 10.37 8.58 8.19
N ALA A 78 9.11 8.89 8.50
CA ALA A 78 8.71 10.20 9.02
C ALA A 78 9.35 10.50 10.38
N GLY A 79 9.39 9.51 11.29
CA GLY A 79 10.06 9.63 12.58
C GLY A 79 11.56 9.89 12.43
N LEU A 80 12.24 9.17 11.55
CA LEU A 80 13.66 9.38 11.23
C LEU A 80 13.89 10.78 10.64
N ALA A 81 13.02 11.27 9.76
CA ALA A 81 13.12 12.62 9.22
C ALA A 81 13.03 13.69 10.33
N ILE A 82 12.09 13.55 11.27
CA ILE A 82 11.95 14.45 12.42
C ILE A 82 13.19 14.37 13.34
N LEU A 83 13.68 13.17 13.61
CA LEU A 83 14.89 12.97 14.41
C LEU A 83 16.10 13.64 13.76
N ASN A 84 16.30 13.49 12.45
CA ASN A 84 17.39 14.15 11.71
C ASN A 84 17.23 15.67 11.63
N ALA A 85 16.00 16.19 11.73
CA ALA A 85 15.75 17.63 11.73
C ALA A 85 15.99 18.27 13.11
N THR A 86 15.75 17.52 14.19
CA THR A 86 15.82 18.02 15.57
C THR A 86 17.13 17.67 16.27
N ARG A 87 17.76 16.57 15.89
CA ARG A 87 18.98 16.03 16.48
C ARG A 87 19.95 15.70 15.34
N ASN A 88 21.24 15.77 15.65
CA ASN A 88 22.30 15.26 14.77
C ASN A 88 22.77 13.90 15.30
N PRO A 89 22.04 12.80 15.02
CA PRO A 89 22.46 11.49 15.47
C PRO A 89 23.80 11.11 14.82
N THR A 90 24.69 10.54 15.61
CA THR A 90 26.01 10.08 15.16
C THR A 90 25.96 8.68 14.53
N GLU A 91 24.90 7.92 14.79
CA GLU A 91 24.71 6.57 14.26
C GLU A 91 24.12 6.59 12.84
N PRO A 92 24.69 5.84 11.88
CA PRO A 92 24.31 5.91 10.46
C PRO A 92 22.88 5.42 10.18
N ILE A 93 22.35 4.50 11.00
CA ILE A 93 20.97 3.99 10.89
C ILE A 93 19.94 5.06 11.28
N PHE A 94 20.27 5.93 12.22
CA PHE A 94 19.39 7.03 12.61
C PHE A 94 19.63 8.29 11.78
N GLY A 95 20.68 8.31 10.96
CA GLY A 95 21.04 9.42 10.07
C GLY A 95 20.31 9.41 8.71
N LEU A 96 20.90 10.15 7.76
CA LEU A 96 20.47 10.20 6.36
C LEU A 96 20.31 8.82 5.68
N PRO A 97 21.25 7.86 5.82
CA PRO A 97 21.12 6.55 5.19
C PRO A 97 19.87 5.79 5.62
N GLY A 98 19.53 5.80 6.92
CA GLY A 98 18.33 5.14 7.41
C GLY A 98 17.03 5.74 6.87
N CYS A 99 16.97 7.07 6.77
CA CYS A 99 15.83 7.75 6.14
C CYS A 99 15.69 7.36 4.65
N LEU A 100 16.82 7.23 3.94
CA LEU A 100 16.82 6.80 2.54
C LEU A 100 16.34 5.33 2.40
N TYR A 101 16.91 4.40 3.17
CA TYR A 101 16.53 2.98 3.08
C TYR A 101 15.07 2.74 3.45
N THR A 102 14.55 3.43 4.46
CA THR A 102 13.14 3.28 4.86
C THR A 102 12.16 3.84 3.82
N ASN A 103 12.47 4.97 3.17
CA ASN A 103 11.66 5.47 2.06
C ASN A 103 11.73 4.54 0.83
N VAL A 104 12.92 4.02 0.48
CA VAL A 104 13.07 3.06 -0.63
C VAL A 104 12.30 1.76 -0.35
N ALA A 105 12.38 1.22 0.87
CA ALA A 105 11.62 0.04 1.27
C ALA A 105 10.10 0.30 1.20
N THR A 106 9.65 1.49 1.63
CA THR A 106 8.24 1.90 1.52
C THR A 106 7.77 1.91 0.06
N ILE A 107 8.58 2.46 -0.85
CA ILE A 107 8.28 2.48 -2.29
C ILE A 107 8.20 1.05 -2.84
N PHE A 108 9.18 0.21 -2.53
CA PHE A 108 9.23 -1.16 -3.01
C PHE A 108 8.01 -1.97 -2.58
N VAL A 109 7.65 -1.92 -1.29
CA VAL A 109 6.48 -2.62 -0.76
C VAL A 109 5.19 -2.06 -1.37
N GLY A 110 5.05 -0.75 -1.50
CA GLY A 110 3.85 -0.14 -2.09
C GLY A 110 3.68 -0.45 -3.58
N VAL A 111 4.77 -0.50 -4.36
CA VAL A 111 4.74 -0.95 -5.77
C VAL A 111 4.33 -2.42 -5.84
N LEU A 112 4.86 -3.27 -4.96
CA LEU A 112 4.50 -4.68 -4.91
C LEU A 112 3.00 -4.88 -4.63
N VAL A 113 2.43 -4.14 -3.67
CA VAL A 113 0.99 -4.15 -3.39
C VAL A 113 0.17 -3.73 -4.61
N MET A 114 0.55 -2.63 -5.25
CA MET A 114 -0.12 -2.14 -6.47
C MET A 114 -0.07 -3.17 -7.60
N LEU A 115 1.08 -3.79 -7.83
CA LEU A 115 1.23 -4.82 -8.87
C LEU A 115 0.42 -6.07 -8.55
N MET A 116 0.47 -6.57 -7.31
CA MET A 116 -0.31 -7.75 -6.90
C MET A 116 -1.80 -7.53 -7.13
N PHE A 117 -2.34 -6.38 -6.71
CA PHE A 117 -3.75 -6.07 -6.92
C PHE A 117 -4.08 -5.79 -8.38
N GLY A 118 -3.24 -5.05 -9.10
CA GLY A 118 -3.45 -4.71 -10.51
C GLY A 118 -3.43 -5.94 -11.43
N ILE A 119 -2.48 -6.86 -11.22
CA ILE A 119 -2.42 -8.12 -11.95
C ILE A 119 -3.64 -8.97 -11.62
N TYR A 120 -4.04 -9.04 -10.34
CA TYR A 120 -5.25 -9.77 -9.95
C TYR A 120 -6.50 -9.20 -10.62
N TRP A 121 -6.65 -7.88 -10.62
CA TRP A 121 -7.78 -7.17 -11.25
C TRP A 121 -7.91 -7.49 -12.75
N LEU A 122 -6.78 -7.53 -13.48
CA LEU A 122 -6.75 -7.83 -14.91
C LEU A 122 -6.97 -9.32 -15.23
N SER A 123 -6.51 -10.22 -14.36
CA SER A 123 -6.49 -11.68 -14.64
C SER A 123 -7.72 -12.43 -14.11
N SER A 124 -8.33 -11.97 -13.02
CA SER A 124 -9.41 -12.70 -12.32
C SER A 124 -10.81 -12.48 -12.89
N GLY A 125 -10.99 -11.55 -13.83
CA GLY A 125 -12.33 -11.14 -14.29
C GLY A 125 -13.06 -10.22 -13.30
N LEU A 126 -12.40 -9.76 -12.23
CA LEU A 126 -12.96 -8.82 -11.26
C LEU A 126 -13.33 -7.46 -11.89
N ASN A 127 -12.69 -7.13 -13.01
CA ASN A 127 -13.03 -5.99 -13.86
C ASN A 127 -14.41 -6.13 -14.52
N GLU A 128 -14.81 -7.35 -14.88
CA GLU A 128 -16.10 -7.64 -15.52
C GLU A 128 -17.21 -7.80 -14.48
N HIS A 129 -16.87 -8.37 -13.33
CA HIS A 129 -17.81 -8.63 -12.25
C HIS A 129 -17.22 -8.11 -10.94
N LEU A 130 -17.62 -6.90 -10.55
CA LEU A 130 -17.26 -6.34 -9.25
C LEU A 130 -17.69 -7.33 -8.15
N ALA A 131 -16.90 -7.47 -7.09
CA ALA A 131 -17.21 -8.30 -5.92
C ALA A 131 -18.34 -7.70 -5.04
N LEU A 132 -19.37 -7.18 -5.71
CA LEU A 132 -20.62 -6.63 -5.21
C LEU A 132 -21.74 -7.48 -5.79
N SER A 133 -22.57 -8.07 -4.94
CA SER A 133 -23.64 -8.99 -5.37
C SER A 133 -24.57 -8.37 -6.40
N TYR A 134 -24.91 -7.08 -6.27
CA TYR A 134 -25.73 -6.32 -7.22
C TYR A 134 -25.23 -6.32 -8.67
N VAL A 135 -23.91 -6.31 -8.89
CA VAL A 135 -23.31 -6.28 -10.23
C VAL A 135 -23.36 -7.68 -10.87
N ALA A 136 -23.34 -8.73 -10.04
CA ALA A 136 -23.46 -10.11 -10.49
C ALA A 136 -24.86 -10.47 -11.02
N LEU A 137 -25.91 -9.70 -10.69
CA LEU A 137 -27.27 -9.90 -11.23
C LEU A 137 -27.44 -9.40 -12.67
N GLY A 138 -26.48 -8.67 -13.24
CA GLY A 138 -26.55 -8.19 -14.63
C GLY A 138 -27.54 -7.03 -14.87
N ILE A 139 -28.16 -6.50 -13.81
CA ILE A 139 -29.09 -5.35 -13.88
C ILE A 139 -28.33 -4.04 -14.20
N TYR A 140 -27.03 -4.02 -13.93
CA TYR A 140 -26.18 -2.84 -14.13
C TYR A 140 -24.79 -3.24 -14.64
N THR A 141 -24.40 -2.71 -15.81
CA THR A 141 -23.03 -2.78 -16.30
C THR A 141 -22.22 -1.66 -15.67
N ALA A 142 -21.59 -1.94 -14.53
CA ALA A 142 -20.73 -0.95 -13.89
C ALA A 142 -19.54 -0.62 -14.80
N ALA A 143 -19.23 0.67 -14.91
CA ALA A 143 -17.98 1.09 -15.52
C ALA A 143 -16.83 0.43 -14.75
N SER A 144 -16.05 -0.41 -15.43
CA SER A 144 -14.90 -1.11 -14.85
C SER A 144 -13.80 -0.11 -14.53
N GLY A 145 -13.87 0.48 -13.34
CA GLY A 145 -12.91 1.44 -12.83
C GLY A 145 -12.33 1.00 -11.49
N LEU A 146 -11.03 1.23 -11.31
CA LEU A 146 -10.36 1.07 -10.02
C LEU A 146 -10.82 2.21 -9.08
N GLY A 147 -11.14 1.87 -7.83
CA GLY A 147 -11.58 2.83 -6.83
C GLY A 147 -10.47 3.81 -6.40
N PHE A 148 -10.87 4.93 -5.78
CA PHE A 148 -9.95 5.97 -5.31
C PHE A 148 -8.84 5.45 -4.38
N SER A 149 -9.11 4.43 -3.56
CA SER A 149 -8.11 3.83 -2.67
C SER A 149 -6.88 3.29 -3.40
N TYR A 150 -7.06 2.75 -4.62
CA TYR A 150 -5.95 2.30 -5.45
C TYR A 150 -5.10 3.48 -5.94
N TRP A 151 -5.74 4.56 -6.40
CA TRP A 151 -5.04 5.75 -6.89
C TRP A 151 -4.34 6.53 -5.77
N LEU A 152 -4.88 6.52 -4.56
CA LEU A 152 -4.22 7.14 -3.39
C LEU A 152 -2.89 6.47 -3.05
N LEU A 153 -2.70 5.17 -3.35
CA LEU A 153 -1.40 4.52 -3.18
C LEU A 153 -0.32 5.13 -4.09
N ILE A 154 -0.68 5.55 -5.31
CA ILE A 154 0.26 6.24 -6.21
C ILE A 154 0.70 7.56 -5.60
N VAL A 155 -0.23 8.33 -5.02
CA VAL A 155 0.10 9.58 -4.35
C VAL A 155 1.06 9.34 -3.19
N ALA A 156 0.81 8.33 -2.36
CA ALA A 156 1.70 7.95 -1.26
C ALA A 156 3.10 7.55 -1.76
N LEU A 157 3.19 6.80 -2.85
CA LEU A 157 4.45 6.43 -3.49
C LEU A 157 5.21 7.64 -4.01
N CYS A 158 4.52 8.59 -4.65
CA CYS A 158 5.12 9.84 -5.12
C CYS A 158 5.70 10.67 -3.97
N CYS A 159 5.03 10.71 -2.81
CA CYS A 159 5.55 11.38 -1.62
C CYS A 159 6.86 10.73 -1.13
N SER A 160 6.90 9.40 -1.00
CA SER A 160 8.12 8.68 -0.62
C SER A 160 9.23 8.84 -1.68
N LEU A 161 8.90 8.86 -2.97
CA LEU A 161 9.86 9.10 -4.05
C LEU A 161 10.45 10.51 -3.97
N THR A 162 9.62 11.49 -3.70
CA THR A 162 10.06 12.88 -3.52
C THR A 162 11.04 13.00 -2.36
N ASN A 163 10.78 12.30 -1.24
CA ASN A 163 11.72 12.25 -0.12
C ASN A 163 13.08 11.66 -0.54
N VAL A 164 13.10 10.57 -1.30
CA VAL A 164 14.35 9.98 -1.80
C VAL A 164 15.11 10.97 -2.69
N VAL A 165 14.42 11.64 -3.62
CA VAL A 165 15.03 12.64 -4.50
C VAL A 165 15.64 13.79 -3.68
N LEU A 166 14.91 14.33 -2.71
CA LEU A 166 15.41 15.41 -1.85
C LEU A 166 16.64 15.00 -1.05
N LEU A 167 16.67 13.79 -0.51
CA LEU A 167 17.83 13.27 0.22
C LEU A 167 19.06 13.11 -0.69
N GLN A 168 18.86 12.61 -1.91
CA GLN A 168 19.94 12.44 -2.88
C GLN A 168 20.46 13.78 -3.40
N VAL A 169 19.57 14.74 -3.67
CA VAL A 169 19.96 16.10 -4.05
C VAL A 169 20.78 16.75 -2.94
N ARG A 170 20.39 16.57 -1.67
CA ARG A 170 21.18 17.04 -0.52
C ARG A 170 22.57 16.41 -0.49
N ALA A 171 22.67 15.09 -0.65
CA ALA A 171 23.96 14.40 -0.66
C ALA A 171 24.87 14.90 -1.79
N TYR A 172 24.31 15.03 -3.00
CA TYR A 172 25.03 15.55 -4.16
C TYR A 172 25.53 16.98 -3.97
N LEU A 173 24.75 17.86 -3.36
CA LEU A 173 25.17 19.23 -3.07
C LEU A 173 26.31 19.28 -2.04
N LEU A 174 26.26 18.44 -1.00
CA LEU A 174 27.30 18.36 0.03
C LEU A 174 28.63 17.81 -0.50
N GLU A 175 28.60 16.89 -1.47
CA GLU A 175 29.82 16.39 -2.12
C GLU A 175 30.48 17.44 -3.03
N ARG A 176 29.70 18.42 -3.50
CA ARG A 176 30.17 19.47 -4.41
C ARG A 176 30.74 20.68 -3.67
N ASP A 177 30.37 20.87 -2.40
CA ASP A 177 30.97 21.91 -1.57
C ASP A 177 32.44 21.54 -1.26
N PRO A 178 33.41 22.44 -1.50
CA PRO A 178 34.80 22.17 -1.15
C PRO A 178 34.88 21.86 0.34
N PRO A 179 35.70 20.86 0.76
CA PRO A 179 35.85 20.55 2.16
C PRO A 179 36.23 21.83 2.91
N PRO A 180 35.64 22.08 4.10
CA PRO A 180 35.94 23.28 4.86
C PRO A 180 37.46 23.38 5.01
N PRO A 181 38.05 24.57 4.80
CA PRO A 181 39.50 24.72 4.86
C PRO A 181 39.94 24.21 6.23
N THR A 182 40.61 23.07 6.23
CA THR A 182 41.26 22.57 7.44
C THR A 182 42.35 23.59 7.72
N ILE A 183 42.11 24.47 8.70
CA ILE A 183 43.17 25.30 9.25
C ILE A 183 44.12 24.28 9.87
N LYS A 184 45.14 23.89 9.11
CA LYS A 184 46.32 23.26 9.67
C LYS A 184 46.92 24.33 10.56
N VAL A 185 46.56 24.31 11.84
CA VAL A 185 47.31 25.01 12.87
C VAL A 185 48.64 24.30 12.89
N GLU A 186 49.55 24.73 12.02
CA GLU A 186 50.95 24.40 12.17
C GLU A 186 51.32 24.84 13.58
N ASN A 187 51.83 23.89 14.38
CA ASN A 187 52.44 24.12 15.67
C ASN A 187 53.71 24.98 15.49
N HIS A 188 53.58 26.17 14.91
CA HIS A 188 54.57 27.21 15.06
C HIS A 188 54.35 27.79 16.45
N SER A 189 55.30 27.45 17.31
CA SER A 189 55.50 27.94 18.65
C SER A 189 55.77 29.45 18.67
N ASP A 190 54.82 30.26 18.21
CA ASP A 190 54.85 31.70 18.41
C ASP A 190 53.46 32.16 18.84
N GLY A 191 53.41 32.63 20.09
CA GLY A 191 52.21 32.94 20.86
C GLY A 191 51.40 34.10 20.31
N THR A 192 50.74 33.89 19.17
CA THR A 192 49.74 34.80 18.64
C THR A 192 48.39 34.10 18.58
N ILE A 193 47.58 34.40 19.60
CA ILE A 193 46.18 34.02 19.69
C ILE A 193 45.45 34.77 18.57
N PHE A 194 44.93 34.05 17.58
CA PHE A 194 43.95 34.61 16.65
C PHE A 194 42.55 34.26 17.13
N LEU A 195 41.91 35.23 17.78
CA LEU A 195 40.46 35.30 17.92
C LEU A 195 39.90 35.80 16.59
N TYR A 196 39.16 34.97 15.87
CA TYR A 196 37.88 35.32 15.23
C TYR A 196 37.20 34.05 14.72
#